data_AF-A0A5K1BC94-F1
#
_entry.id   AF-A0A5K1BC94-F1
#
_cell.length_a   1.000
_cell.length_b   1.000
_cell.length_c   1.000
_cell.angle_alpha   90.00
_cell.angle_beta   90.00
_cell.angle_gamma   90.00
#
_symmetry.space_group_name_H-M   'P 1'
#
loop_
_entity.id
_entity.type
_entity.pdbx_description
1 polymer ?
#
loop_
_entity_poly.entity_id
_entity_poly.type
_entity_poly.pdbx_seq_one_letter_code
_entity_poly.pdbx_strand_id
1 'polypeptide(L)' 'DKPGEHDFKILKKLVLSDGSVLRARYPGRPTRDCLFNDPVMDGK' A
#
# COMPACT_ATOMS: atom_id res chain seq x y z
N ASP A 1 -5.25 13.33 0.12
CA ASP A 1 -4.41 13.37 -1.07
C ASP A 1 -4.52 14.76 -1.68
N LYS A 2 -3.42 15.51 -1.84
CA LYS A 2 -3.43 16.90 -2.35
C LYS A 2 -2.36 17.04 -3.43
N PRO A 3 -2.70 17.55 -4.64
CA PRO A 3 -1.72 17.79 -5.68
C PRO A 3 -0.62 18.73 -5.19
N GLY A 4 0.65 18.33 -5.35
CA GLY A 4 1.82 19.14 -4.98
C GLY A 4 2.40 18.90 -3.59
N GLU A 5 1.69 18.18 -2.71
CA GLU A 5 2.13 17.88 -1.33
C GLU A 5 2.87 16.53 -1.22
N HIS A 6 3.16 15.89 -2.36
CA HIS A 6 3.82 14.59 -2.39
C HIS A 6 5.34 14.73 -2.23
N ASP A 7 5.92 13.93 -1.34
CA ASP A 7 7.38 13.80 -1.26
C ASP A 7 7.90 12.83 -2.33
N PHE A 8 8.38 13.40 -3.44
CA PHE A 8 8.98 12.65 -4.54
C PHE A 8 10.26 11.90 -4.15
N LYS A 9 10.96 12.31 -3.08
CA LYS A 9 12.15 11.60 -2.59
C LYS A 9 11.76 10.23 -2.01
N ILE A 10 10.59 10.13 -1.37
CA ILE A 10 10.03 8.87 -0.88
C ILE A 10 9.51 8.05 -2.06
N LEU A 11 8.75 8.65 -2.98
CA LEU A 11 8.19 7.94 -4.13
C LEU A 11 9.29 7.29 -4.97
N LYS A 12 10.42 7.97 -5.19
CA LYS A 12 11.59 7.42 -5.89
C LYS A 12 12.18 6.16 -5.26
N LYS A 13 11.98 5.93 -3.96
CA LYS A 13 12.43 4.70 -3.28
C LYS A 13 11.45 3.53 -3.47
N LEU A 14 10.21 3.80 -3.89
CA LEU A 14 9.14 2.82 -4.07
C LEU A 14 8.98 2.37 -5.54
N VAL A 15 9.60 3.07 -6.48
CA VAL A 15 9.70 2.68 -7.89
C VAL A 15 10.96 1.85 -8.16
N LEU A 16 10.85 0.93 -9.11
CA LEU A 16 11.96 0.16 -9.65
C LEU A 16 12.87 1.05 -10.53
N SER A 17 14.07 0.55 -10.85
CA SER A 17 15.06 1.28 -11.66
C SER A 17 14.58 1.62 -13.08
N ASP A 18 13.57 0.91 -13.58
CA ASP A 18 12.90 1.17 -14.86
C ASP A 18 11.73 2.17 -14.76
N GLY A 19 11.46 2.71 -13.57
CA GLY A 19 10.36 3.62 -13.29
C GLY A 19 9.01 2.96 -13.05
N SER A 20 8.93 1.62 -13.08
CA SER A 20 7.70 0.90 -12.78
C SER A 20 7.42 0.83 -11.26
N VAL A 21 6.14 0.75 -10.90
CA VAL A 21 5.70 0.61 -9.51
C VAL A 21 5.22 -0.83 -9.30
N LEU A 22 5.70 -1.49 -8.24
CA LEU A 22 5.17 -2.78 -7.83
C LEU A 22 3.73 -2.63 -7.36
N ARG A 23 2.79 -3.17 -8.12
CA ARG A 23 1.37 -3.27 -7.74
C ARG A 23 0.97 -4.72 -7.55
N ALA A 24 0.25 -4.98 -6.46
CA ALA A 24 -0.41 -6.26 -6.25
C ALA A 24 -1.46 -6.49 -7.34
N ARG A 25 -1.49 -7.71 -7.88
CA ARG A 25 -2.50 -8.10 -8.91
C ARG A 25 -3.87 -8.40 -8.30
N TYR A 26 -3.90 -8.72 -7.01
CA TYR A 26 -5.08 -9.16 -6.29
C TYR A 26 -5.22 -8.35 -5.00
N PRO A 27 -6.44 -8.21 -4.45
CA PRO A 27 -6.62 -7.62 -3.12
C PRO A 27 -5.84 -8.42 -2.07
N GLY A 28 -5.44 -7.72 -1.00
CA GLY A 28 -4.84 -8.36 0.18
C GLY A 28 -5.78 -9.43 0.72
N ARG A 29 -5.27 -10.66 0.88
CA ARG A 29 -6.03 -11.74 1.51
C ARG A 29 -5.72 -11.72 3.00
N PRO A 30 -6.72 -11.75 3.89
CA PRO A 30 -6.49 -11.89 5.32
C PRO A 30 -5.64 -13.13 5.58
N THR A 31 -4.52 -12.96 6.27
CA THR A 31 -3.72 -14.07 6.79
C THR A 31 -4.41 -14.63 8.05
N ARG A 32 -3.98 -15.79 8.55
CA ARG A 32 -4.67 -16.50 9.65
C ARG A 32 -4.71 -15.65 10.95
N ASP A 33 -3.74 -14.78 11.14
CA ASP A 33 -3.65 -13.76 12.19
C ASP A 33 -4.68 -12.62 12.06
N CYS A 34 -5.31 -12.48 10.89
CA CYS A 34 -6.39 -11.53 10.62
C CYS A 34 -7.78 -12.20 10.52
N LEU A 35 -7.92 -13.50 10.79
CA LEU A 35 -9.19 -14.23 10.55
C LEU A 35 -10.37 -13.71 11.39
N PHE A 36 -10.09 -12.98 12.47
CA PHE A 36 -11.10 -12.37 13.34
C PHE A 36 -10.92 -10.86 13.56
N ASN A 37 -9.94 -10.26 12.87
CA ASN A 37 -9.75 -8.81 12.85
C ASN A 37 -10.09 -8.34 11.45
N ASP A 38 -11.21 -7.65 11.30
CA ASP A 38 -11.56 -7.01 10.04
C ASP A 38 -10.42 -6.04 9.66
N PRO A 39 -9.66 -6.30 8.58
CA PRO A 39 -8.53 -5.44 8.21
C PRO A 39 -8.98 -4.08 7.66
N VAL A 40 -10.29 -3.89 7.46
CA VAL A 40 -10.90 -2.66 6.93
C VAL A 40 -11.48 -1.79 8.07
N MET A 41 -11.67 -2.35 9.26
CA MET A 41 -12.17 -1.62 10.43
C MET A 41 -11.04 -1.48 11.45
N ASP A 42 -10.77 -0.26 11.93
CA ASP A 42 -9.76 0.05 12.96
C ASP A 42 -10.16 -0.46 14.37
N GLY A 43 -10.58 -1.73 14.48
CA GLY A 43 -10.81 -2.42 15.74
C GLY A 43 -11.79 -1.73 16.70
N LYS A 44 -12.75 -0.95 16.18
CA LYS A 44 -13.85 -0.32 16.92
C LYS A 44 -15.20 -0.78 16.42
#